data_AF-A0AAD5R5V9-F1
#
_entry.id   AF-A0AAD5R5V9-F1
#
_cell.length_a   1.000
_cell.length_b   1.000
_cell.length_c   1.000
_cell.angle_alpha   90.00
_cell.angle_beta   90.00
_cell.angle_gamma   90.00
#
_symmetry.space_group_name_H-M   'P 1'
#
loop_
_entity.id
_entity.type
_entity.pdbx_description
1 polymer ?
#
loop_
_entity_poly.entity_id
_entity_poly.type
_entity_poly.pdbx_seq_one_letter_code
_entity_poly.pdbx_strand_id
1 'polypeptide(L)'
;MEKNNEGPNLKRDIHRILELIEHVQKTGEVTSPKLVALQKILQSEFFNAVREVYETVYDIVDIEGSPEVRASATAKATVAAFAAAEGHAHPRIVELPKTDQGLGFNVMGGKEQNSPIYISRIIPGGVADRHGGLKRGDQLIAVNGVNVESECHERAVDLLKSAQGTVRLVVRYTPRLLDEMERRFERQRRRLNQPSPGPLPTIRR
;
A
#
# COMPACT_ATOMS: atom_id res chain seq x y z
N MET A 1 -43.01 14.12 -22.97
CA MET A 1 -42.70 13.62 -21.60
C MET A 1 -41.23 13.28 -21.60
N GLU A 2 -40.37 14.28 -21.37
CA GLU A 2 -38.93 14.08 -21.30
C GLU A 2 -38.61 13.35 -20.00
N LYS A 3 -38.03 12.15 -20.12
CA LYS A 3 -37.42 11.48 -18.98
C LYS A 3 -36.18 12.29 -18.62
N ASN A 4 -36.27 13.10 -17.56
CA ASN A 4 -35.13 13.74 -16.92
C ASN A 4 -34.16 12.64 -16.44
N ASN A 5 -33.25 12.24 -17.32
CA ASN A 5 -32.16 11.31 -17.03
C ASN A 5 -30.99 12.11 -16.42
N GLU A 6 -31.27 12.87 -15.35
CA GLU A 6 -30.23 13.53 -14.58
C GLU A 6 -29.56 12.45 -13.71
N GLY A 7 -28.31 12.14 -14.01
CA GLY A 7 -27.48 11.31 -13.15
C GLY A 7 -27.34 11.89 -11.73
N PRO A 8 -26.70 11.15 -10.80
CA PRO A 8 -26.52 11.63 -9.43
C PRO A 8 -25.68 12.92 -9.41
N ASN A 9 -26.30 14.05 -9.02
CA ASN A 9 -25.60 15.32 -8.81
C ASN A 9 -25.03 15.36 -7.40
N LEU A 10 -23.95 14.62 -7.20
CA LEU A 10 -23.34 14.40 -5.88
C LEU A 10 -22.96 15.72 -5.22
N LYS A 11 -22.47 16.70 -5.98
CA LYS A 11 -22.16 18.04 -5.49
C LYS A 11 -23.37 18.73 -4.84
N ARG A 12 -24.54 18.71 -5.49
CA ARG A 12 -25.77 19.30 -4.93
C ARG A 12 -26.24 18.54 -3.70
N ASP A 13 -26.17 17.21 -3.74
CA ASP A 13 -26.63 16.36 -2.65
C ASP A 13 -25.74 16.52 -1.41
N ILE A 14 -24.42 16.60 -1.57
CA ILE A 14 -23.47 16.87 -0.49
C ILE A 14 -23.72 18.25 0.13
N HIS A 15 -23.94 19.28 -0.68
CA HIS A 15 -24.25 20.62 -0.19
C HIS A 15 -25.51 20.60 0.68
N ARG A 16 -26.56 19.94 0.20
CA ARG A 16 -27.82 19.79 0.94
C ARG A 16 -27.65 19.01 2.25
N ILE A 17 -26.82 17.96 2.26
CA ILE A 17 -26.50 17.21 3.49
C ILE A 17 -25.79 18.11 4.49
N LEU A 18 -24.83 18.93 4.06
CA LEU A 18 -24.11 19.84 4.96
C LEU A 18 -25.03 20.90 5.57
N GLU A 19 -25.95 21.47 4.79
CA GLU A 19 -26.97 22.40 5.28
C GLU A 19 -27.88 21.74 6.33
N LEU A 20 -28.33 20.50 6.07
CA LEU A 20 -29.15 19.75 7.01
C LEU A 20 -28.40 19.43 8.31
N ILE A 21 -27.13 19.03 8.23
CA ILE A 21 -26.30 18.79 9.42
C ILE A 21 -26.18 20.06 10.26
N GLU A 22 -25.92 21.20 9.62
CA GLU A 22 -25.82 22.48 10.32
C GLU A 22 -27.16 22.89 10.97
N HIS A 23 -28.28 22.67 10.27
CA HIS A 23 -29.60 22.97 10.81
C HIS A 23 -29.92 22.12 12.04
N VAL A 24 -29.72 20.81 11.97
CA VAL A 24 -30.00 19.86 13.07
C VAL A 24 -29.08 20.09 14.28
N GLN A 25 -27.83 20.53 14.05
CA GLN A 25 -26.93 20.93 15.13
C GLN A 25 -27.38 22.23 15.81
N LYS A 26 -27.89 23.21 15.03
CA LYS A 26 -28.39 24.49 15.55
C LYS A 26 -29.71 24.35 16.30
N THR A 27 -30.60 23.47 15.87
CA THR A 27 -31.88 23.20 16.54
C THR A 27 -31.68 22.43 17.85
N GLY A 28 -30.50 21.85 18.07
CA GLY A 28 -30.18 21.05 19.26
C GLY A 28 -30.89 19.69 19.27
N GLU A 29 -31.57 19.32 18.19
CA GLU A 29 -32.31 18.06 18.07
C GLU A 29 -31.35 16.86 18.08
N VAL A 30 -30.16 17.00 17.49
CA VAL A 30 -29.13 15.95 17.49
C VAL A 30 -27.73 16.56 17.55
N THR A 31 -27.12 16.55 18.74
CA THR A 31 -25.69 16.87 18.90
C THR A 31 -24.91 15.58 19.08
N SER A 32 -24.31 15.09 17.99
CA SER A 32 -23.54 13.85 18.02
C SER A 32 -22.13 14.06 17.48
N PRO A 33 -21.08 13.55 18.16
CA PRO A 33 -19.73 13.55 17.63
C PRO A 33 -19.62 12.82 16.27
N LYS A 34 -20.56 11.91 15.97
CA LYS A 34 -20.66 11.24 14.66
C LYS A 34 -21.08 12.21 13.55
N LEU A 35 -22.00 13.15 13.81
CA LEU A 35 -22.42 14.15 12.83
C LEU A 35 -21.28 15.14 12.52
N VAL A 36 -20.55 15.56 13.54
CA VAL A 36 -19.38 16.43 13.37
C VAL A 36 -18.29 15.71 12.58
N ALA A 37 -18.04 14.43 12.86
CA ALA A 37 -17.09 13.62 12.08
C ALA A 37 -17.55 13.47 10.62
N LEU A 38 -18.82 13.19 10.38
CA LEU A 38 -19.39 13.10 9.03
C LEU A 38 -19.23 14.41 8.27
N GLN A 39 -19.54 15.54 8.89
CA GLN A 39 -19.36 16.88 8.31
C GLN A 39 -17.90 17.11 7.89
N LYS A 40 -16.94 16.79 8.78
CA LYS A 40 -15.50 16.87 8.49
C LYS A 40 -15.08 15.97 7.33
N ILE A 41 -15.63 14.76 7.24
CA ILE A 41 -15.33 13.83 6.14
C ILE A 41 -15.85 14.41 4.82
N LEU A 42 -17.12 14.82 4.76
CA LEU A 42 -17.76 15.38 3.56
C LEU A 42 -17.09 16.68 3.08
N GLN A 43 -16.47 17.44 3.98
CA GLN A 43 -15.73 18.66 3.66
C GLN A 43 -14.23 18.44 3.43
N SER A 44 -13.73 17.20 3.52
CA SER A 44 -12.30 16.94 3.39
C SER A 44 -11.82 17.00 1.95
N GLU A 45 -10.57 17.45 1.76
CA GLU A 45 -9.86 17.41 0.48
C GLU A 45 -9.85 16.00 -0.13
N PHE A 46 -9.69 14.98 0.72
CA PHE A 46 -9.72 13.58 0.28
C PHE A 46 -11.06 13.19 -0.32
N PHE A 47 -12.17 13.51 0.36
CA PHE A 47 -13.50 13.19 -0.13
C PHE A 47 -13.83 13.95 -1.42
N ASN A 48 -13.43 15.22 -1.52
CA ASN A 48 -13.59 16.02 -2.73
C ASN A 48 -12.81 15.42 -3.92
N ALA A 49 -11.56 15.00 -3.71
CA ALA A 49 -10.77 14.34 -4.75
C ALA A 49 -11.43 13.02 -5.21
N VAL A 50 -11.92 12.20 -4.27
CA VAL A 50 -12.61 10.95 -4.60
C VAL A 50 -13.91 11.20 -5.37
N ARG A 51 -14.69 12.21 -4.97
CA ARG A 51 -15.91 12.63 -5.67
C ARG A 51 -15.63 13.06 -7.11
N GLU A 52 -14.60 13.86 -7.34
CA GLU A 52 -14.26 14.34 -8.69
C GLU A 52 -13.90 13.19 -9.64
N VAL A 53 -13.14 12.22 -9.16
CA VAL A 53 -12.85 11.01 -9.94
C VAL A 53 -14.11 10.19 -10.16
N TYR A 54 -14.98 10.05 -9.15
CA TYR A 54 -16.27 9.36 -9.31
C TYR A 54 -17.13 9.99 -10.40
N GLU A 55 -17.33 11.31 -10.36
CA GLU A 55 -18.12 12.04 -11.37
C GLU A 55 -17.52 11.88 -12.77
N THR A 56 -16.19 12.01 -12.88
CA THR A 56 -15.47 11.82 -14.14
C THR A 56 -15.64 10.41 -14.69
N VAL A 57 -15.49 9.39 -13.85
CA VAL A 57 -15.67 7.98 -14.24
C VAL A 57 -17.13 7.72 -14.59
N TYR A 58 -18.09 8.31 -13.86
CA TYR A 58 -19.51 8.14 -14.12
C TYR A 58 -19.85 8.62 -15.52
N ASP A 59 -19.35 9.79 -15.91
CA ASP A 59 -19.62 10.41 -17.21
C ASP A 59 -18.95 9.69 -18.37
N ILE A 60 -17.74 9.18 -18.18
CA ILE A 60 -16.96 8.52 -19.24
C ILE A 60 -17.41 7.08 -19.48
N VAL A 61 -17.78 6.34 -18.44
CA VAL A 61 -18.11 4.91 -18.61
C VAL A 61 -19.53 4.76 -19.11
N ASP A 62 -19.66 4.28 -20.34
CA ASP A 62 -20.93 3.86 -20.90
C ASP A 62 -21.25 2.44 -20.44
N ILE A 63 -22.15 2.34 -19.46
CA ILE A 63 -22.59 1.07 -18.88
C ILE A 63 -24.03 0.84 -19.29
N GLU A 64 -24.24 -0.17 -20.13
CA GLU A 64 -25.58 -0.67 -20.41
C GLU A 64 -26.20 -1.24 -19.13
N GLY A 65 -27.16 -0.53 -18.55
CA GLY A 65 -27.80 -0.93 -17.30
C GLY A 65 -28.63 0.18 -16.65
N SER A 66 -29.22 -0.12 -15.49
CA SER A 66 -29.94 0.89 -14.70
C SER A 66 -28.96 1.93 -14.10
N PRO A 67 -29.44 3.14 -13.73
CA PRO A 67 -28.61 4.16 -13.09
C PRO A 67 -27.89 3.66 -11.82
N GLU A 68 -28.51 2.74 -11.08
CA GLU A 68 -27.94 2.11 -9.88
C GLU A 68 -26.77 1.17 -10.23
N VAL A 69 -26.90 0.39 -11.30
CA VAL A 69 -25.83 -0.50 -11.80
C VAL A 69 -24.65 0.35 -12.26
N ARG A 70 -24.92 1.43 -13.00
CA ARG A 70 -23.88 2.39 -13.43
C ARG A 70 -23.19 3.03 -12.24
N ALA A 71 -23.94 3.48 -11.22
CA ALA A 71 -23.39 4.07 -10.00
C ALA A 71 -22.50 3.09 -9.23
N SER A 72 -22.96 1.85 -9.06
CA SER A 72 -22.18 0.79 -8.39
C SER A 72 -20.87 0.47 -9.10
N ALA A 73 -20.93 0.31 -10.43
CA ALA A 73 -19.75 0.05 -11.24
C ALA A 73 -18.77 1.24 -11.25
N THR A 74 -19.29 2.46 -11.33
CA THR A 74 -18.49 3.70 -11.22
C THR A 74 -17.76 3.77 -9.88
N ALA A 75 -18.45 3.49 -8.77
CA ALA A 75 -17.85 3.48 -7.44
C ALA A 75 -16.70 2.47 -7.36
N LYS A 76 -16.90 1.24 -7.88
CA LYS A 76 -15.87 0.21 -7.93
C LYS A 76 -14.67 0.65 -8.78
N ALA A 77 -14.91 1.22 -9.95
CA ALA A 77 -13.86 1.71 -10.84
C ALA A 77 -13.06 2.87 -10.22
N THR A 78 -13.74 3.79 -9.53
CA THR A 78 -13.11 4.91 -8.80
C THR A 78 -12.17 4.39 -7.72
N VAL A 79 -12.65 3.47 -6.87
CA VAL A 79 -11.83 2.84 -5.83
C VAL A 79 -10.64 2.10 -6.45
N ALA A 80 -10.87 1.35 -7.54
CA ALA A 80 -9.81 0.65 -8.25
C ALA A 80 -8.78 1.62 -8.86
N ALA A 81 -9.21 2.78 -9.37
CA ALA A 81 -8.32 3.80 -9.92
C ALA A 81 -7.43 4.43 -8.83
N PHE A 82 -7.97 4.76 -7.66
CA PHE A 82 -7.17 5.23 -6.52
C PHE A 82 -6.22 4.15 -6.00
N ALA A 83 -6.71 2.91 -5.90
CA ALA A 83 -5.89 1.76 -5.54
C ALA A 83 -4.74 1.53 -6.55
N ALA A 84 -5.00 1.71 -7.84
CA ALA A 84 -4.00 1.61 -8.89
C ALA A 84 -3.04 2.80 -8.94
N ALA A 85 -3.51 4.01 -8.59
CA ALA A 85 -2.70 5.23 -8.54
C ALA A 85 -1.61 5.17 -7.46
N GLU A 86 -1.80 4.35 -6.41
CA GLU A 86 -0.75 3.91 -5.51
C GLU A 86 0.16 2.85 -6.17
N GLY A 87 0.74 3.18 -7.34
CA GLY A 87 1.47 2.27 -8.22
C GLY A 87 2.24 1.16 -7.50
N HIS A 88 1.89 -0.10 -7.81
CA HIS A 88 2.47 -1.32 -7.25
C HIS A 88 2.32 -1.55 -5.72
N ALA A 89 1.62 -0.70 -4.97
CA ALA A 89 1.34 -0.88 -3.55
C ALA A 89 0.33 -2.01 -3.26
N HIS A 90 -0.31 -2.58 -4.29
CA HIS A 90 -1.16 -3.75 -4.16
C HIS A 90 -0.35 -5.04 -4.31
N PRO A 91 -0.66 -6.10 -3.54
CA PRO A 91 -0.05 -7.41 -3.71
C PRO A 91 -0.23 -7.91 -5.14
N ARG A 92 0.88 -8.32 -5.76
CA ARG A 92 0.92 -8.88 -7.12
C ARG A 92 1.66 -10.20 -7.12
N ILE A 93 1.31 -11.05 -8.08
CA ILE A 93 1.96 -12.34 -8.27
C ILE A 93 3.07 -12.18 -9.31
N VAL A 94 4.24 -12.74 -9.01
CA VAL A 94 5.37 -12.82 -9.94
C VAL A 94 5.87 -14.26 -9.97
N GLU A 95 5.93 -14.84 -11.16
CA GLU A 95 6.40 -16.21 -11.36
C GLU A 95 7.78 -16.18 -12.01
N LEU A 96 8.76 -16.82 -11.38
CA LEU A 96 10.14 -16.84 -11.85
C LEU A 96 10.64 -18.28 -12.00
N PRO A 97 11.29 -18.63 -13.13
CA PRO A 97 11.94 -19.93 -13.25
C PRO A 97 13.19 -19.98 -12.35
N LYS A 98 13.27 -20.97 -11.47
CA LYS A 98 14.47 -21.22 -10.68
C LYS A 98 15.55 -21.82 -11.58
N THR A 99 16.72 -21.19 -11.57
CA THR A 99 17.92 -21.68 -12.28
C THR A 99 18.98 -22.14 -11.29
N ASP A 100 20.05 -22.77 -11.79
CA ASP A 100 21.22 -23.17 -10.98
C ASP A 100 21.91 -21.97 -10.31
N GLN A 101 21.78 -20.78 -10.91
CA GLN A 101 22.26 -19.51 -10.36
C GLN A 101 21.27 -18.87 -9.37
N GLY A 102 20.13 -19.51 -9.11
CA GLY A 102 19.07 -19.01 -8.22
C GLY A 102 18.02 -18.17 -8.94
N LEU A 103 17.42 -17.23 -8.20
CA LEU A 103 16.33 -16.36 -8.66
C LEU A 103 16.80 -14.94 -9.05
N GLY A 104 18.06 -14.58 -8.77
CA GLY A 104 18.62 -13.29 -9.20
C GLY A 104 18.24 -12.09 -8.34
N PHE A 105 17.95 -12.26 -7.05
CA PHE A 105 17.70 -11.15 -6.12
C PHE A 105 18.16 -11.50 -4.70
N ASN A 106 18.36 -10.46 -3.88
CA ASN A 106 18.69 -10.59 -2.46
C ASN A 106 17.51 -10.15 -1.60
N VAL A 107 17.35 -10.78 -0.44
CA VAL A 107 16.37 -10.41 0.58
C VAL A 107 17.02 -9.86 1.83
N MET A 108 16.29 -9.07 2.61
CA MET A 108 16.68 -8.59 3.93
C MET A 108 15.47 -8.47 4.86
N GLY A 109 15.71 -8.18 6.14
CA GLY A 109 14.67 -8.17 7.18
C GLY A 109 14.35 -9.57 7.66
N GLY A 110 13.25 -9.71 8.40
CA GLY A 110 12.87 -10.92 9.11
C GLY A 110 12.29 -10.59 10.48
N LYS A 111 11.42 -11.48 10.99
CA LYS A 111 10.77 -11.33 12.28
C LYS A 111 11.75 -11.04 13.42
N GLU A 112 12.92 -11.67 13.42
CA GLU A 112 13.96 -11.48 14.43
C GLU A 112 14.52 -10.05 14.48
N GLN A 113 14.32 -9.29 13.39
CA GLN A 113 14.70 -7.88 13.26
C GLN A 113 13.49 -6.93 13.36
N ASN A 114 12.32 -7.42 13.81
CA ASN A 114 11.05 -6.69 13.83
C ASN A 114 10.80 -5.97 12.49
N SER A 115 10.94 -6.74 11.40
CA SER A 115 10.97 -6.25 10.03
C SER A 115 10.34 -7.27 9.08
N PRO A 116 9.51 -6.86 8.11
CA PRO A 116 9.10 -7.75 7.03
C PRO A 116 10.29 -8.17 6.16
N ILE A 117 10.09 -9.20 5.34
CA ILE A 117 11.06 -9.62 4.32
C ILE A 117 10.94 -8.72 3.10
N TYR A 118 12.05 -8.12 2.68
CA TYR A 118 12.12 -7.22 1.52
C TYR A 118 13.16 -7.67 0.51
N ILE A 119 12.89 -7.42 -0.77
CA ILE A 119 13.88 -7.48 -1.83
C ILE A 119 14.77 -6.23 -1.75
N SER A 120 16.00 -6.43 -1.28
CA SER A 120 16.99 -5.36 -1.09
C SER A 120 17.76 -5.05 -2.38
N ARG A 121 17.91 -6.05 -3.26
CA ARG A 121 18.67 -5.90 -4.50
C ARG A 121 18.17 -6.86 -5.57
N ILE A 122 18.07 -6.37 -6.80
CA ILE A 122 17.96 -7.19 -8.01
C ILE A 122 19.36 -7.34 -8.61
N ILE A 123 19.73 -8.57 -8.98
CA ILE A 123 21.06 -8.87 -9.54
C ILE A 123 21.03 -8.56 -11.05
N PRO A 124 21.84 -7.60 -11.54
CA PRO A 124 21.86 -7.25 -12.96
C PRO A 124 22.15 -8.46 -13.85
N GLY A 125 21.36 -8.62 -14.91
CA GLY A 125 21.43 -9.76 -15.82
C GLY A 125 20.95 -11.08 -15.21
N GLY A 126 20.48 -11.11 -13.95
CA GLY A 126 19.91 -12.29 -13.30
C GLY A 126 18.48 -12.60 -13.75
N VAL A 127 17.91 -13.70 -13.24
CA VAL A 127 16.54 -14.14 -13.63
C VAL A 127 15.49 -13.07 -13.32
N ALA A 128 15.47 -12.53 -12.09
CA ALA A 128 14.53 -11.49 -11.70
C ALA A 128 14.67 -10.19 -12.51
N ASP A 129 15.91 -9.81 -12.87
CA ASP A 129 16.19 -8.62 -13.68
C ASP A 129 15.65 -8.79 -15.11
N ARG A 130 15.99 -9.91 -15.76
CA ARG A 130 15.52 -10.22 -17.11
C ARG A 130 13.99 -10.37 -17.20
N HIS A 131 13.35 -10.84 -16.12
CA HIS A 131 11.89 -10.94 -16.05
C HIS A 131 11.22 -9.57 -15.85
N GLY A 132 11.87 -8.63 -15.15
CA GLY A 132 11.36 -7.27 -14.93
C GLY A 132 10.16 -7.14 -13.97
N GLY A 133 9.60 -8.26 -13.50
CA GLY A 133 8.44 -8.27 -12.58
C GLY A 133 8.75 -7.92 -11.11
N LEU A 134 10.02 -8.03 -10.70
CA LEU A 134 10.50 -7.69 -9.35
C LEU A 134 11.33 -6.41 -9.35
N LYS A 135 11.25 -5.66 -8.25
CA LYS A 135 11.96 -4.40 -8.04
C LYS A 135 12.55 -4.36 -6.63
N ARG A 136 13.67 -3.64 -6.45
CA ARG A 136 14.14 -3.26 -5.10
C ARG A 136 13.03 -2.49 -4.40
N GLY A 137 12.73 -2.86 -3.16
CA GLY A 137 11.63 -2.26 -2.39
C GLY A 137 10.34 -3.06 -2.41
N ASP A 138 10.29 -4.19 -3.12
CA ASP A 138 9.21 -5.15 -2.96
C ASP A 138 9.29 -5.86 -1.60
N GLN A 139 8.23 -5.79 -0.81
CA GLN A 139 7.98 -6.67 0.32
C GLN A 139 7.56 -8.05 -0.20
N LEU A 140 8.19 -9.10 0.30
CA LEU A 140 7.79 -10.48 0.04
C LEU A 140 6.68 -10.91 1.00
N ILE A 141 5.53 -11.28 0.45
CA ILE A 141 4.33 -11.69 1.19
C ILE A 141 4.21 -13.21 1.24
N ALA A 142 4.42 -13.89 0.12
CA ALA A 142 4.33 -15.34 0.05
C ALA A 142 5.28 -15.96 -0.98
N VAL A 143 5.68 -17.20 -0.73
CA VAL A 143 6.49 -18.05 -1.63
C VAL A 143 5.76 -19.37 -1.83
N ASN A 144 5.41 -19.70 -3.08
CA ASN A 144 4.67 -20.92 -3.44
C ASN A 144 3.42 -21.18 -2.57
N GLY A 145 2.69 -20.11 -2.24
CA GLY A 145 1.47 -20.18 -1.41
C GLY A 145 1.72 -20.17 0.10
N VAL A 146 2.98 -20.22 0.56
CA VAL A 146 3.32 -20.09 1.98
C VAL A 146 3.52 -18.63 2.33
N ASN A 147 2.75 -18.09 3.28
CA ASN A 147 2.91 -16.72 3.77
C ASN A 147 4.24 -16.58 4.55
N VAL A 148 5.00 -15.52 4.26
CA VAL A 148 6.30 -15.21 4.89
C VAL A 148 6.36 -13.83 5.55
N GLU A 149 5.24 -13.10 5.66
CA GLU A 149 5.20 -11.74 6.21
C GLU A 149 5.64 -11.68 7.68
N SER A 150 5.37 -12.74 8.43
CA SER A 150 5.68 -12.86 9.86
C SER A 150 6.69 -13.96 10.15
N GLU A 151 7.47 -14.36 9.15
CA GLU A 151 8.48 -15.41 9.27
C GLU A 151 9.87 -14.83 9.54
N CYS A 152 10.77 -15.66 10.07
CA CYS A 152 12.17 -15.29 10.23
C CYS A 152 12.88 -15.25 8.88
N HIS A 153 14.00 -14.52 8.83
CA HIS A 153 14.82 -14.42 7.62
C HIS A 153 15.20 -15.79 7.04
N GLU A 154 15.70 -16.66 7.92
CA GLU A 154 16.18 -18.00 7.54
C GLU A 154 15.06 -18.83 6.90
N ARG A 155 13.86 -18.82 7.48
CA ARG A 155 12.72 -19.57 6.96
C ARG A 155 12.31 -19.11 5.56
N ALA A 156 12.28 -17.80 5.31
CA ALA A 156 11.98 -17.25 4.00
C ALA A 156 13.05 -17.64 2.97
N VAL A 157 14.33 -17.58 3.35
CA VAL A 157 15.45 -18.00 2.51
C VAL A 157 15.38 -19.49 2.18
N ASP A 158 15.04 -20.33 3.16
CA ASP A 158 14.92 -21.78 2.97
C ASP A 158 13.79 -22.13 1.99
N LEU A 159 12.66 -21.44 2.06
CA LEU A 159 11.56 -21.59 1.09
C LEU A 159 12.01 -21.20 -0.33
N LEU A 160 12.77 -20.10 -0.47
CA LEU A 160 13.29 -19.64 -1.77
C LEU A 160 14.40 -20.55 -2.33
N LYS A 161 15.16 -21.21 -1.47
CA LYS A 161 16.22 -22.15 -1.84
C LYS A 161 15.68 -23.54 -2.17
N SER A 162 14.72 -24.04 -1.39
CA SER A 162 14.11 -25.36 -1.60
C SER A 162 13.13 -25.40 -2.77
N ALA A 163 12.61 -24.25 -3.21
CA ALA A 163 11.74 -24.16 -4.37
C ALA A 163 12.45 -24.64 -5.66
N GLN A 164 11.72 -25.43 -6.45
CA GLN A 164 12.16 -25.99 -7.72
C GLN A 164 11.20 -25.58 -8.85
N GLY A 165 11.68 -25.62 -10.09
CA GLY A 165 10.88 -25.24 -11.26
C GLY A 165 10.47 -23.77 -11.22
N THR A 166 9.18 -23.49 -11.41
CA THR A 166 8.64 -22.12 -11.35
C THR A 166 8.29 -21.72 -9.93
N VAL A 167 8.88 -20.65 -9.43
CA VAL A 167 8.62 -20.10 -8.10
C VAL A 167 7.59 -18.98 -8.21
N ARG A 168 6.46 -19.15 -7.53
CA ARG A 168 5.39 -18.15 -7.47
C ARG A 168 5.55 -17.30 -6.22
N LEU A 169 5.80 -16.01 -6.42
CA LEU A 169 5.99 -15.02 -5.38
C LEU A 169 4.77 -14.10 -5.30
N VAL A 170 4.32 -13.76 -4.10
CA VAL A 170 3.40 -12.65 -3.88
C VAL A 170 4.19 -11.50 -3.28
N VAL A 171 4.18 -10.34 -3.94
CA VAL A 171 4.98 -9.17 -3.55
C VAL A 171 4.16 -7.90 -3.55
N ARG A 172 4.58 -6.92 -2.76
CA ARG A 172 3.98 -5.58 -2.71
C ARG A 172 5.08 -4.53 -2.73
N TYR A 173 4.97 -3.53 -3.59
CA TYR A 173 6.00 -2.49 -3.71
C TYR A 173 5.85 -1.43 -2.63
N THR A 174 6.78 -1.40 -1.68
CA THR A 174 6.82 -0.45 -0.56
C THR A 174 8.24 0.10 -0.35
N PRO A 175 8.83 0.80 -1.35
CA PRO A 175 10.24 1.21 -1.34
C PRO A 175 10.58 2.17 -0.19
N ARG A 176 9.64 3.04 0.22
CA ARG A 176 9.85 3.98 1.33
C ARG A 176 10.13 3.25 2.65
N LEU A 177 9.43 2.16 2.90
CA LEU A 177 9.62 1.34 4.10
C LEU A 177 10.97 0.63 4.07
N LEU A 178 11.38 0.11 2.90
CA LEU A 178 12.73 -0.44 2.73
C LEU A 178 13.81 0.60 3.07
N ASP A 179 13.72 1.81 2.53
CA ASP A 179 14.71 2.86 2.78
C ASP A 179 14.77 3.26 4.28
N GLU A 180 13.62 3.30 4.96
CA GLU A 180 13.55 3.54 6.40
C GLU A 180 14.22 2.41 7.21
N MET A 181 13.97 1.16 6.81
CA MET A 181 14.59 -0.02 7.40
C MET A 181 16.11 -0.02 7.21
N GLU A 182 16.60 0.26 6.00
CA GLU A 182 18.03 0.35 5.70
C GLU A 182 18.70 1.42 6.58
N ARG A 183 18.11 2.62 6.71
CA ARG A 183 18.59 3.66 7.64
C ARG A 183 18.62 3.20 9.09
N ARG A 184 17.60 2.44 9.53
CA ARG A 184 17.55 1.90 10.89
C ARG A 184 18.69 0.92 11.14
N PHE A 185 18.90 -0.03 10.23
CA PHE A 185 19.98 -1.01 10.35
C PHE A 185 21.37 -0.37 10.29
N GLU A 186 21.57 0.62 9.43
CA GLU A 186 22.83 1.34 9.35
C GLU A 186 23.17 2.07 10.66
N ARG A 187 22.19 2.75 11.27
CA ARG A 187 22.37 3.39 12.59
C ARG A 187 22.75 2.40 13.67
N GLN A 188 22.12 1.23 13.70
CA GLN A 188 22.41 0.20 14.69
C GLN A 188 23.81 -0.39 14.49
N ARG A 189 24.21 -0.67 13.24
CA ARG A 189 25.56 -1.14 12.92
C ARG A 189 26.64 -0.13 13.29
N ARG A 190 26.42 1.17 13.05
CA ARG A 190 27.35 2.23 13.43
C ARG A 190 27.54 2.33 14.94
N ARG A 191 26.49 2.09 15.74
CA ARG A 191 26.59 2.07 17.22
C ARG A 191 27.40 0.89 17.73
N LEU A 192 27.23 -0.29 17.14
CA LEU A 192 27.97 -1.50 17.53
C LEU A 192 29.45 -1.44 17.15
N ASN A 193 29.80 -0.69 16.11
CA ASN A 193 31.18 -0.54 15.62
C ASN A 193 31.90 0.70 16.17
N GLN A 194 31.36 1.42 17.17
CA GLN A 194 32.10 2.50 17.83
C GLN A 194 33.16 1.92 18.78
N PRO A 195 34.43 2.38 18.73
CA PRO A 195 35.42 2.01 19.73
C PRO A 195 34.96 2.51 21.10
N SER A 196 35.08 1.66 22.12
CA SER A 196 34.77 2.00 23.50
C SER A 196 35.47 3.32 23.89
N PRO A 197 34.80 4.28 24.54
CA PRO A 197 35.49 5.46 25.05
C PRO A 197 36.63 4.99 25.96
N GLY A 198 37.84 5.46 25.69
CA GLY A 198 39.02 5.15 26.49
C GLY A 198 38.80 5.51 27.96
N PRO A 199 39.52 4.87 28.90
CA PRO A 199 39.34 5.13 30.32
C PRO A 199 39.49 6.63 30.61
N LEU A 200 38.53 7.17 31.36
CA LEU A 200 38.55 8.57 31.80
C LEU A 200 39.86 8.85 32.56
N PRO A 201 40.54 9.98 32.31
CA PRO A 201 41.75 10.32 33.03
C PRO A 201 41.44 10.45 34.52
N THR A 202 42.10 9.63 35.34
CA THR A 202 41.99 9.69 36.79
C THR A 202 42.61 11.00 37.27
N ILE A 203 41.78 11.93 37.75
CA ILE A 203 42.24 13.15 38.41
C ILE A 203 42.88 12.73 39.74
N ARG A 204 44.22 12.71 39.79
CA ARG A 204 44.94 12.60 41.06
C ARG A 204 44.84 13.94 41.78
N ARG A 205 44.26 13.91 42.98
CA ARG A 205 44.25 15.04 43.93
C ARG A 205 45.63 15.23 44.55
#